data_AF-A0A1I7V038-F1
#
_entry.id   AF-A0A1I7V038-F1
#
_cell.length_a   1.000
_cell.length_b   1.000
_cell.length_c   1.000
_cell.angle_alpha   90.00
_cell.angle_beta   90.00
_cell.angle_gamma   90.00
#
_symmetry.space_group_name_H-M   'P 1'
#
loop_
_entity.id
_entity.type
_entity.pdbx_description
1 polymer ?
#
loop_
_entity_poly.entity_id
_entity_poly.type
_entity_poly.pdbx_seq_one_letter_code
_entity_poly.pdbx_strand_id
1 'polypeptide(L)'
;MQMFRKQDPSICEINFGGRRVQKLNDDPEKFISTQQIRSSLPFLRYNLTTTHRWGAFKSVFQPARVHAIHFHWTIRQHDGCRIKTAERQIGYIRHYRTTSSKSLAGSWINIFKPYTSTQMDPEFSKKLENRVVKRIEYIYKSHPVFCDSIDKNIRIHFPNDLHCVNKTSAVVSN
;
A
#
# COMPACT_ATOMS: atom_id res chain seq x y z
N MET A 1 -1.65 5.14 14.78
CA MET A 1 -3.07 5.54 14.89
C MET A 1 -3.30 6.61 15.96
N GLN A 2 -2.73 6.51 17.17
CA GLN A 2 -2.95 7.53 18.23
C GLN A 2 -2.51 8.94 17.82
N MET A 3 -1.38 9.11 17.12
CA MET A 3 -0.92 10.42 16.67
C MET A 3 -1.98 11.18 15.86
N PHE A 4 -2.63 10.53 14.88
CA PHE A 4 -3.67 11.18 14.07
C PHE A 4 -4.91 11.55 14.90
N ARG A 5 -5.29 10.71 15.86
CA ARG A 5 -6.44 10.96 16.74
C ARG A 5 -6.21 12.08 17.76
N LYS A 6 -4.96 12.43 18.03
CA LYS A 6 -4.55 13.49 18.97
C LYS A 6 -4.28 14.83 18.28
N GLN A 7 -4.52 14.96 16.97
CA GLN A 7 -4.35 16.26 16.32
C GLN A 7 -5.47 17.20 16.73
N ASP A 8 -5.16 18.50 16.73
CA ASP A 8 -6.15 19.54 16.85
C ASP A 8 -7.22 19.37 15.74
N PRO A 9 -8.52 19.53 16.06
CA PRO A 9 -9.59 19.33 15.09
C PRO A 9 -9.44 20.16 13.81
N SER A 10 -8.79 21.33 13.87
CA SER A 10 -8.52 22.18 12.70
C SER A 10 -7.51 21.58 11.73
N ILE A 11 -6.71 20.59 12.13
CA ILE A 11 -5.71 19.94 11.27
C ILE A 11 -6.39 18.91 10.38
N CYS A 12 -6.56 19.21 9.09
CA CYS A 12 -7.16 18.28 8.15
C CYS A 12 -6.16 17.63 7.19
N GLU A 13 -4.89 18.04 7.18
CA GLU A 13 -3.85 17.37 6.42
C GLU A 13 -2.53 17.33 7.21
N ILE A 14 -1.85 16.18 7.18
CA ILE A 14 -0.49 16.02 7.68
C ILE A 14 0.41 15.51 6.56
N ASN A 15 1.44 16.29 6.26
CA ASN A 15 2.43 16.01 5.24
C ASN A 15 3.62 15.24 5.81
N PHE A 16 4.03 14.19 5.11
CA PHE A 16 5.18 13.37 5.44
C PHE A 16 6.18 13.37 4.30
N GLY A 17 7.43 13.67 4.63
CA GLY A 17 8.53 13.45 3.70
C GLY A 17 8.72 11.96 3.42
N GLY A 18 9.43 11.67 2.34
CA GLY A 18 9.61 10.31 1.86
C GLY A 18 11.08 9.91 1.75
N ARG A 19 11.31 8.60 1.85
CA ARG A 19 12.50 7.94 1.31
C ARG A 19 12.06 7.02 0.19
N ARG A 20 12.73 7.09 -0.97
CA ARG A 20 12.46 6.13 -2.04
C ARG A 20 13.22 4.85 -1.76
N VAL A 21 12.59 3.72 -2.02
CA VAL A 21 13.18 2.39 -1.90
C VAL A 21 13.18 1.74 -3.28
N GLN A 22 14.34 1.26 -3.72
CA GLN A 22 14.48 0.66 -5.05
C GLN A 22 13.89 -0.76 -5.05
N LYS A 23 12.79 -0.94 -5.80
CA LYS A 23 12.14 -2.23 -6.04
C LYS A 23 12.62 -2.75 -7.40
N LEU A 24 13.51 -3.73 -7.35
CA LEU A 24 14.22 -4.20 -8.56
C LEU A 24 13.46 -5.26 -9.36
N ASN A 25 12.50 -5.95 -8.73
CA ASN A 25 11.78 -7.06 -9.35
C ASN A 25 10.28 -6.87 -9.17
N ASP A 26 9.49 -7.56 -9.99
CA ASP A 26 8.04 -7.58 -9.87
C ASP A 26 7.58 -8.41 -8.65
N ASP A 27 6.37 -8.12 -8.19
CA ASP A 27 5.74 -8.91 -7.13
C ASP A 27 5.14 -10.19 -7.75
N PRO A 28 4.98 -11.29 -7.00
CA PRO A 28 4.32 -12.48 -7.50
C PRO A 28 2.89 -12.19 -7.97
N GLU A 29 2.51 -12.71 -9.14
CA GLU A 29 1.15 -12.53 -9.70
C GLU A 29 0.09 -13.38 -8.98
N LYS A 30 0.49 -14.53 -8.42
CA LYS A 30 -0.39 -15.49 -7.77
C LYS A 30 0.20 -15.95 -6.44
N PHE A 31 -0.70 -16.23 -5.49
CA PHE A 31 -0.34 -16.94 -4.27
C PHE A 31 -0.01 -18.40 -4.59
N ILE A 32 1.23 -18.81 -4.32
CA ILE A 32 1.68 -20.21 -4.43
C ILE A 32 1.78 -20.82 -3.03
N SER A 33 2.42 -20.10 -2.10
CA SER A 33 2.59 -20.58 -0.73
C SER A 33 2.85 -19.43 0.25
N THR A 34 2.63 -19.69 1.54
CA THR A 34 2.96 -18.75 2.60
C THR A 34 4.44 -18.38 2.61
N GLN A 35 5.33 -19.31 2.28
CA GLN A 35 6.76 -19.07 2.21
C GLN A 35 7.14 -18.13 1.07
N GLN A 36 6.51 -18.29 -0.11
CA GLN A 36 6.69 -17.39 -1.24
C GLN A 36 6.24 -15.95 -0.89
N ILE A 37 5.13 -15.80 -0.18
CA ILE A 37 4.69 -14.48 0.29
C ILE A 37 5.74 -13.86 1.22
N ARG A 38 6.19 -14.58 2.25
CA ARG A 38 7.20 -14.07 3.18
C ARG A 38 8.48 -13.58 2.48
N SER A 39 8.98 -14.34 1.51
CA SER A 39 10.20 -13.98 0.76
C SER A 39 9.99 -12.85 -0.25
N SER A 40 8.75 -12.54 -0.63
CA SER A 40 8.44 -11.50 -1.61
C SER A 40 8.06 -10.15 -1.01
N LEU A 41 7.83 -10.05 0.31
CA LEU A 41 7.41 -8.81 0.96
C LEU A 41 8.41 -7.66 0.69
N PRO A 42 8.00 -6.57 0.00
CA PRO A 42 8.93 -5.54 -0.43
C PRO A 42 9.70 -4.88 0.73
N PHE A 43 9.09 -4.78 1.90
CA PHE A 43 9.70 -4.16 3.07
C PHE A 43 10.76 -5.00 3.77
N LEU A 44 10.82 -6.31 3.48
CA LEU A 44 11.90 -7.19 3.91
C LEU A 44 12.97 -7.31 2.82
N ARG A 45 12.55 -7.35 1.55
CA ARG A 45 13.42 -7.62 0.41
C ARG A 45 14.28 -6.43 -0.03
N TYR A 46 13.77 -5.21 0.06
CA TYR A 46 14.42 -4.03 -0.49
C TYR A 46 14.82 -3.02 0.60
N ASN A 47 16.13 -2.76 0.69
CA ASN A 47 16.73 -1.90 1.71
C ASN A 47 17.54 -0.72 1.13
N LEU A 48 17.76 -0.65 -0.19
CA LEU A 48 18.44 0.46 -0.82
C LEU A 48 17.53 1.69 -0.86
N THR A 49 17.85 2.65 0.00
CA THR A 49 17.00 3.82 0.23
C THR A 49 17.73 5.13 0.01
N THR A 50 16.99 6.12 -0.50
CA THR A 50 17.50 7.49 -0.63
C THR A 50 17.56 8.18 0.72
N THR A 51 18.27 9.30 0.79
CA THR A 51 18.08 10.28 1.86
C THR A 51 16.61 10.74 1.94
N HIS A 52 16.21 11.25 3.12
CA HIS A 52 14.89 11.84 3.33
C HIS A 52 14.69 13.05 2.42
N ARG A 53 13.52 13.14 1.77
CA ARG A 53 13.20 14.25 0.86
C ARG A 53 11.77 14.74 1.06
N TRP A 54 11.58 16.04 0.83
CA TRP A 54 10.28 16.70 0.84
C TRP A 54 9.68 16.89 -0.55
N GLY A 55 10.49 16.75 -1.61
CA GLY A 55 9.99 16.73 -2.98
C GLY A 55 9.04 15.55 -3.18
N ALA A 56 7.81 15.82 -3.64
CA ALA A 56 6.73 14.85 -3.76
C ALA A 56 6.41 14.14 -2.43
N PHE A 57 6.28 14.92 -1.35
CA PHE A 57 5.78 14.45 -0.06
C PHE A 57 4.42 13.73 -0.23
N LYS A 58 4.06 12.97 0.80
CA LYS A 58 2.79 12.24 0.84
C LYS A 58 1.99 12.74 2.02
N SER A 59 0.69 12.90 1.82
CA SER A 59 -0.17 13.43 2.86
C SER A 59 -1.17 12.41 3.35
N VAL A 60 -1.54 12.56 4.62
CA VAL A 60 -2.67 11.90 5.25
C VAL A 60 -3.64 13.00 5.61
N PHE A 61 -4.86 12.93 5.09
CA PHE A 61 -5.86 13.97 5.29
C PHE A 61 -7.19 13.41 5.77
N GLN A 62 -8.04 14.29 6.31
CA GLN A 62 -9.41 13.98 6.74
C GLN A 62 -10.34 14.09 5.53
N PRO A 63 -10.89 12.97 5.00
CA PRO A 63 -11.68 13.02 3.77
C PRO A 63 -12.92 13.92 3.89
N ALA A 64 -13.55 13.98 5.07
CA ALA A 64 -14.73 14.79 5.33
C ALA A 64 -14.50 16.32 5.29
N ARG A 65 -13.25 16.77 5.14
CA ARG A 65 -12.87 18.19 5.14
C ARG A 65 -12.10 18.61 3.89
N VAL A 66 -11.92 17.70 2.94
CA VAL A 66 -11.11 17.91 1.74
C VAL A 66 -11.98 17.65 0.52
N HIS A 67 -12.10 18.66 -0.34
CA HIS A 67 -12.90 18.57 -1.57
C HIS A 67 -12.08 18.05 -2.76
N ALA A 68 -10.79 18.38 -2.82
CA ALA A 68 -9.96 18.00 -3.95
C ALA A 68 -8.49 17.79 -3.56
N ILE A 69 -7.87 16.82 -4.24
CA ILE A 69 -6.46 16.46 -4.09
C ILE A 69 -5.76 16.58 -5.44
N HIS A 70 -4.53 17.08 -5.42
CA HIS A 70 -3.63 17.08 -6.56
C HIS A 70 -2.42 16.21 -6.24
N PHE A 71 -2.39 14.98 -6.78
CA PHE A 71 -1.37 13.91 -6.69
C PHE A 71 -0.68 13.66 -5.32
N HIS A 72 -0.13 14.69 -4.70
CA HIS A 72 0.69 14.72 -3.50
C HIS A 72 0.13 15.58 -2.35
N TRP A 73 -0.80 16.52 -2.60
CA TRP A 73 -1.36 17.41 -1.56
C TRP A 73 -2.82 17.79 -1.82
N THR A 74 -3.49 18.29 -0.79
CA THR A 74 -4.87 18.77 -0.91
C THR A 74 -4.90 20.20 -1.48
N ILE A 75 -5.80 20.48 -2.42
CA ILE A 75 -5.89 21.78 -3.11
C ILE A 75 -7.16 22.57 -2.77
N ARG A 76 -8.17 21.90 -2.20
CA ARG A 76 -9.40 22.51 -1.73
C ARG A 76 -9.85 21.82 -0.45
N GLN A 77 -10.02 22.60 0.61
CA GLN A 77 -10.43 22.15 1.93
C GLN A 77 -11.55 23.06 2.47
N HIS A 78 -12.25 22.63 3.51
CA HIS A 78 -13.24 23.44 4.20
C HIS A 78 -12.56 24.62 4.93
N ASP A 79 -13.32 25.68 5.21
CA ASP A 79 -12.83 26.80 6.00
C ASP A 79 -12.31 26.37 7.38
N GLY A 80 -11.30 27.10 7.86
CA GLY A 80 -10.60 26.78 9.10
C GLY A 80 -9.75 25.51 9.05
N CYS A 81 -9.51 24.94 7.86
CA CYS A 81 -8.61 23.81 7.70
C CYS A 81 -7.14 24.24 7.75
N ARG A 82 -6.35 23.55 8.57
CA ARG A 82 -4.92 23.76 8.73
C ARG A 82 -4.15 22.53 8.24
N ILE A 83 -3.05 22.80 7.55
CA ILE A 83 -2.12 21.78 7.06
C ILE A 83 -0.91 21.76 7.98
N LYS A 84 -0.50 20.57 8.40
CA LYS A 84 0.69 20.36 9.23
C LYS A 84 1.72 19.56 8.48
N THR A 85 2.99 19.85 8.72
CA THR A 85 4.09 19.00 8.26
C THR A 85 4.63 18.23 9.44
N ALA A 86 4.68 16.90 9.34
CA ALA A 86 5.22 16.06 10.39
C ALA A 86 6.74 16.18 10.46
N GLU A 87 7.29 16.25 11.67
CA GLU A 87 8.73 16.14 11.86
C GLU A 87 9.22 14.74 11.43
N ARG A 88 10.45 14.67 10.94
CA ARG A 88 11.05 13.41 10.45
C ARG A 88 11.07 12.33 11.52
N GLN A 89 11.25 12.73 12.78
CA GLN A 89 11.31 11.88 13.97
C GLN A 89 9.95 11.25 14.29
N ILE A 90 8.86 11.94 13.95
CA ILE A 90 7.49 11.44 14.12
C ILE A 90 7.20 10.36 13.08
N GLY A 91 7.68 10.53 11.85
CA GLY A 91 7.58 9.52 10.82
C GLY A 91 7.94 10.01 9.42
N TYR A 92 8.08 9.07 8.50
CA TYR A 92 8.29 9.32 7.08
C TYR A 92 7.71 8.16 6.26
N ILE A 93 7.47 8.40 4.96
CA ILE A 93 6.94 7.39 4.06
C ILE A 93 8.08 6.68 3.32
N ARG A 94 8.06 5.34 3.34
CA ARG A 94 8.88 4.53 2.43
C ARG A 94 8.12 4.33 1.12
N HIS A 95 8.61 4.92 0.05
CA HIS A 95 7.99 4.89 -1.27
C HIS A 95 8.75 3.90 -2.16
N TYR A 96 8.23 2.68 -2.27
CA TYR A 96 8.79 1.65 -3.13
C TYR A 96 8.56 2.04 -4.60
N ARG A 97 9.64 2.11 -5.37
CA ARG A 97 9.62 2.48 -6.78
C ARG A 97 10.24 1.37 -7.61
N THR A 98 9.48 0.91 -8.61
CA THR A 98 9.99 -0.04 -9.60
C THR A 98 11.09 0.62 -10.43
N THR A 99 12.11 -0.16 -10.79
CA THR A 99 13.17 0.22 -11.72
C THR A 99 12.91 -0.26 -13.13
N SER A 100 11.75 -0.86 -13.39
CA SER A 100 11.36 -1.30 -14.73
C SER A 100 11.30 -0.13 -15.71
N SER A 101 11.97 -0.26 -16.85
CA SER A 101 11.97 0.76 -17.92
C SER A 101 10.58 1.01 -18.51
N LYS A 102 9.63 0.08 -18.31
CA LYS A 102 8.22 0.21 -18.72
C LYS A 102 7.40 1.10 -17.78
N SER A 103 7.90 1.37 -16.56
CA SER A 103 7.21 2.23 -15.60
C SER A 103 7.46 3.71 -15.88
N LEU A 104 6.44 4.54 -15.64
CA LEU A 104 6.63 5.98 -15.52
C LEU A 104 7.78 6.26 -14.53
N ALA A 105 8.81 6.97 -15.00
CA ALA A 105 9.99 7.30 -14.21
C ALA A 105 10.88 6.10 -13.76
N GLY A 106 10.83 4.96 -14.45
CA GLY A 106 11.67 3.78 -14.12
C GLY A 106 13.18 4.03 -14.21
N SER A 107 13.62 4.95 -15.07
CA SER A 107 15.02 5.35 -15.23
C SER A 107 15.58 6.22 -14.10
N TRP A 108 14.74 6.63 -13.13
CA TRP A 108 15.13 7.60 -12.10
C TRP A 108 16.08 7.01 -11.02
N ILE A 109 16.48 5.75 -11.13
CA ILE A 109 17.44 5.12 -10.21
C ILE A 109 18.76 5.89 -10.14
N ASN A 110 19.20 6.49 -11.25
CA ASN A 110 20.46 7.25 -11.28
C ASN A 110 20.32 8.65 -10.70
N ILE A 111 19.11 9.22 -10.68
CA ILE A 111 18.84 10.60 -10.23
C ILE A 111 18.91 10.72 -8.71
N PHE A 112 18.58 9.64 -7.98
CA PHE A 112 18.43 9.70 -6.52
C PHE A 112 19.57 9.09 -5.72
N LYS A 113 20.72 8.85 -6.36
CA LYS A 113 21.97 8.53 -5.67
C LYS A 113 22.39 9.70 -4.75
N PRO A 114 23.12 9.44 -3.64
CA PRO A 114 23.54 8.11 -3.17
C PRO A 114 22.42 7.35 -2.45
N TYR A 115 22.54 6.01 -2.44
CA TYR A 115 21.66 5.11 -1.68
C TYR A 115 22.36 4.64 -0.41
N THR A 116 21.57 4.40 0.62
CA THR A 116 22.00 3.82 1.88
C THR A 116 21.13 2.62 2.21
N SER A 117 21.73 1.57 2.77
CA SER A 117 21.00 0.41 3.25
C SER A 117 20.25 0.79 4.53
N THR A 118 18.92 0.74 4.50
CA THR A 118 18.10 0.96 5.68
C THR A 118 17.02 -0.09 5.80
N GLN A 119 16.76 -0.51 7.02
CA GLN A 119 15.70 -1.45 7.35
C GLN A 119 14.61 -0.73 8.14
N MET A 120 13.42 -1.32 8.11
CA MET A 120 12.36 -0.92 9.02
C MET A 120 12.62 -1.49 10.41
N ASP A 121 11.99 -0.91 11.42
CA ASP A 121 12.03 -1.44 12.78
C ASP A 121 11.70 -2.96 12.77
N PRO A 122 12.55 -3.83 13.35
CA PRO A 122 12.38 -5.28 13.26
C PRO A 122 11.07 -5.78 13.87
N GLU A 123 10.65 -5.20 15.01
CA GLU A 123 9.42 -5.58 15.70
C GLU A 123 8.19 -5.21 14.85
N PHE A 124 8.17 -3.99 14.34
CA PHE A 124 7.14 -3.52 13.42
C PHE A 124 7.09 -4.37 12.15
N SER A 125 8.26 -4.71 11.58
CA SER A 125 8.38 -5.50 10.36
C SER A 125 7.80 -6.91 10.56
N LYS A 126 8.13 -7.57 11.67
CA LYS A 126 7.57 -8.88 12.02
C LYS A 126 6.06 -8.82 12.21
N LYS A 127 5.56 -7.77 12.86
CA LYS A 127 4.12 -7.55 13.05
C LYS A 127 3.39 -7.30 11.72
N LEU A 128 4.01 -6.53 10.82
CA LEU A 128 3.48 -6.24 9.49
C LEU A 128 3.45 -7.51 8.63
N GLU A 129 4.55 -8.27 8.61
CA GLU A 129 4.64 -9.57 7.92
C GLU A 129 3.51 -10.49 8.34
N ASN A 130 3.35 -10.74 9.63
CA ASN A 130 2.30 -11.62 10.15
C ASN A 130 0.89 -11.17 9.74
N ARG A 131 0.63 -9.86 9.73
CA ARG A 131 -0.66 -9.31 9.32
C ARG A 131 -0.91 -9.47 7.82
N VAL A 132 0.09 -9.21 6.99
CA VAL A 132 0.00 -9.37 5.54
C VAL A 132 -0.22 -10.84 5.19
N VAL A 133 0.59 -11.74 5.75
CA VAL A 133 0.45 -13.19 5.56
C VAL A 133 -0.95 -13.65 5.96
N LYS A 134 -1.41 -13.30 7.18
CA LYS A 134 -2.74 -13.69 7.65
C LYS A 134 -3.86 -13.18 6.74
N ARG A 135 -3.74 -11.96 6.20
CA ARG A 135 -4.75 -11.39 5.29
C ARG A 135 -4.76 -12.09 3.93
N ILE A 136 -3.58 -12.41 3.38
CA ILE A 136 -3.46 -13.13 2.10
C ILE A 136 -3.98 -14.55 2.27
N GLU A 137 -3.55 -15.26 3.32
CA GLU A 137 -4.07 -16.60 3.62
C GLU A 137 -5.58 -16.58 3.83
N TYR A 138 -6.12 -15.56 4.52
CA TYR A 138 -7.55 -15.38 4.60
C TYR A 138 -8.16 -15.30 3.20
N ILE A 139 -7.75 -14.36 2.34
CA ILE A 139 -8.34 -14.17 1.01
C ILE A 139 -8.26 -15.45 0.14
N TYR A 140 -7.12 -16.14 0.14
CA TYR A 140 -6.87 -17.28 -0.75
C TYR A 140 -7.30 -18.64 -0.18
N LYS A 141 -7.43 -18.79 1.15
CA LYS A 141 -7.87 -20.04 1.80
C LYS A 141 -9.31 -19.95 2.31
N SER A 142 -9.86 -18.75 2.54
CA SER A 142 -11.29 -18.62 2.88
C SER A 142 -12.11 -18.99 1.66
N HIS A 143 -13.07 -19.89 1.88
CA HIS A 143 -13.90 -20.59 0.89
C HIS A 143 -14.19 -19.79 -0.38
N PRO A 144 -14.11 -20.44 -1.55
CA PRO A 144 -14.52 -19.80 -2.77
C PRO A 144 -16.01 -19.43 -2.69
N VAL A 145 -16.35 -18.21 -3.08
CA VAL A 145 -17.76 -17.82 -3.20
C VAL A 145 -18.36 -18.70 -4.29
N PHE A 146 -19.35 -19.52 -3.94
CA PHE A 146 -19.98 -20.36 -4.94
C PHE A 146 -20.82 -19.49 -5.86
N CYS A 147 -20.73 -19.71 -7.16
CA CYS A 147 -21.51 -18.97 -8.14
C CYS A 147 -23.03 -19.07 -7.86
N ASP A 148 -23.47 -20.15 -7.23
CA ASP A 148 -24.87 -20.40 -6.87
C ASP A 148 -25.30 -19.67 -5.59
N SER A 149 -24.35 -19.14 -4.80
CA SER A 149 -24.65 -18.30 -3.62
C SER A 149 -24.80 -16.82 -3.94
N ILE A 150 -24.44 -16.40 -5.16
CA ILE A 150 -24.60 -15.02 -5.61
C ILE A 150 -25.95 -14.89 -6.31
N ASP A 151 -26.72 -13.88 -5.94
CA ASP A 151 -28.00 -13.57 -6.59
C ASP A 151 -27.86 -13.47 -8.12
N LYS A 152 -28.84 -14.04 -8.83
CA LYS A 152 -28.81 -14.13 -10.29
C LYS A 152 -28.78 -12.74 -10.95
N ASN A 153 -29.49 -11.76 -10.40
CA ASN A 153 -29.52 -10.41 -10.95
C ASN A 153 -28.17 -9.71 -10.80
N ILE A 154 -27.49 -9.92 -9.66
CA ILE A 154 -26.13 -9.44 -9.43
C ILE A 154 -25.15 -10.08 -10.42
N ARG A 155 -25.27 -11.38 -10.69
CA ARG A 155 -24.44 -12.08 -11.70
C ARG A 155 -24.66 -11.59 -13.13
N ILE A 156 -25.88 -11.21 -13.48
CA ILE A 156 -26.20 -10.66 -14.81
C ILE A 156 -25.64 -9.25 -14.95
N HIS A 157 -25.69 -8.44 -13.88
CA HIS A 157 -25.25 -7.05 -13.91
C HIS A 157 -23.72 -6.91 -13.92
N PHE A 158 -23.00 -7.86 -13.29
CA PHE A 158 -21.54 -7.84 -13.16
C PHE A 158 -20.90 -9.16 -13.66
N PRO A 159 -21.06 -9.52 -14.94
CA PRO A 159 -20.68 -10.84 -15.44
C PRO A 159 -19.17 -11.10 -15.41
N ASN A 160 -18.35 -10.04 -15.47
CA ASN A 160 -16.88 -10.15 -15.52
C ASN A 160 -16.19 -9.78 -14.19
N ASP A 161 -16.90 -9.12 -13.27
CA ASP A 161 -16.32 -8.59 -12.03
C ASP A 161 -16.50 -9.51 -10.82
N LEU A 162 -17.40 -10.50 -10.95
CA LEU A 162 -17.69 -11.47 -9.88
C LEU A 162 -16.84 -12.72 -10.05
N HIS A 163 -15.83 -12.87 -9.19
CA HIS A 163 -15.05 -14.09 -9.08
C HIS A 163 -15.76 -15.09 -8.15
N CYS A 164 -16.27 -16.17 -8.73
CA CYS A 164 -16.91 -17.26 -8.02
C CYS A 164 -16.47 -18.61 -8.60
N VAL A 165 -16.66 -19.71 -7.85
CA VAL A 165 -16.42 -21.07 -8.36
C VAL A 165 -17.74 -21.84 -8.48
N ASN A 166 -17.82 -22.71 -9.47
CA ASN A 166 -18.91 -23.69 -9.52
C ASN A 166 -18.68 -24.76 -8.45
N LYS A 167 -19.74 -25.15 -7.72
CA LYS A 167 -19.66 -26.18 -6.67
C LYS A 167 -19.02 -27.48 -7.16
N THR A 168 -19.28 -27.87 -8.41
CA THR A 168 -18.75 -29.09 -9.03
C THR A 168 -17.24 -29.02 -9.31
N SER A 169 -16.67 -27.83 -9.50
CA SER A 169 -15.23 -27.66 -9.76
C SER A 169 -14.39 -27.71 -8.46
N ALA A 170 -15.00 -27.45 -7.31
CA ALA A 170 -14.31 -27.45 -6.01
C ALA A 170 -14.09 -28.86 -5.42
N VAL A 171 -14.79 -29.88 -5.93
CA VAL A 171 -14.69 -31.28 -5.44
C VAL A 171 -13.49 -32.01 -6.04
N VAL A 172 -12.93 -31.53 -7.15
CA VAL A 172 -11.84 -32.20 -7.89
C VAL A 172 -10.44 -31.72 -7.48
N SER A 173 -10.33 -30.81 -6.52
CA SER A 173 -9.05 -30.20 -6.10
C SER A 173 -8.76 -30.37 -4.60
N ASN A 174 -8.91 -31.61 -4.11
CA ASN A 174 -8.33 -32.07 -2.84
C ASN A 174 -7.14 -33.00 -3.12
#